data_AF-A0A803WD41-F1
#
_entry.id   AF-A0A803WD41-F1
#
_cell.length_a   1.000
_cell.length_b   1.000
_cell.length_c   1.000
_cell.angle_alpha   90.00
_cell.angle_beta   90.00
_cell.angle_gamma   90.00
#
_symmetry.space_group_name_H-M   'P 1'
#
loop_
_entity.id
_entity.type
_entity.pdbx_description
1 polymer ?
#
loop_
_entity_poly.entity_id
_entity_poly.type
_entity_poly.pdbx_seq_one_letter_code
_entity_poly.pdbx_strand_id
1 'polypeptide(L)'
;MLLCVSGKNDEIIPPAVAIFSPSKQEIQQKSKATLVCLASGFYPDHLTLLWRVNGVKRTEGVGTDESSTQNGSTYSLTSRLRMPAWEWFNPLNRFECVANFFQNGTTQSISKFIQGDAGCALTEESYLRYGNSLKLTYLILCGKALVYAVLVSGLVWTAKVSQSALAGWAYSLLKDQWVQTKPVLRDVIVLQQLRQALCSPA
;
A
#
# COMPACT_ATOMS: atom_id res chain seq x y z
N MET A 1 10.85 17.59 68.55
CA MET A 1 11.12 18.43 67.35
C MET A 1 9.85 18.43 66.51
N LEU A 2 8.92 19.34 66.83
CA LEU A 2 7.70 19.58 66.08
C LEU A 2 7.96 20.81 65.22
N LEU A 3 8.01 20.66 63.90
CA LEU A 3 8.01 21.81 63.00
C LEU A 3 6.54 22.14 62.69
N CYS A 4 6.04 23.19 63.32
CA CYS A 4 4.85 23.89 62.85
C CYS A 4 5.26 24.69 61.60
N VAL A 5 4.76 24.33 60.42
CA VAL A 5 4.80 25.22 59.26
C VAL A 5 3.63 26.19 59.38
N SER A 6 3.96 27.44 59.67
CA SER A 6 3.04 28.57 59.73
C SER A 6 2.87 29.19 58.34
N GLY A 7 1.65 29.15 57.81
CA GLY A 7 1.06 30.27 57.07
C GLY A 7 1.18 30.28 55.54
N LYS A 8 0.09 29.85 54.88
CA LYS A 8 -0.77 30.66 54.00
C LYS A 8 -1.99 29.81 53.60
N ASN A 9 -3.14 30.44 53.37
CA ASN A 9 -4.21 29.84 52.56
C ASN A 9 -3.69 29.74 51.12
N ASP A 10 -2.76 28.80 50.89
CA ASP A 10 -2.15 28.60 49.59
C ASP A 10 -3.22 28.04 48.65
N GLU A 11 -3.62 28.88 47.69
CA GLU A 11 -4.61 28.55 46.68
C GLU A 11 -4.12 27.34 45.87
N ILE A 12 -4.80 26.20 46.01
CA ILE A 12 -4.45 24.98 45.31
C ILE A 12 -4.99 25.07 43.89
N ILE A 13 -4.09 25.17 42.91
CA ILE A 13 -4.43 25.29 41.50
C ILE A 13 -4.35 23.89 40.86
N PRO A 14 -5.45 23.37 40.30
CA PRO A 14 -5.46 22.04 39.67
C PRO A 14 -4.65 22.03 38.36
N PRO A 15 -4.00 20.90 38.02
CA PRO A 15 -3.23 20.76 36.78
C PRO A 15 -4.12 20.72 35.53
N ALA A 16 -3.70 21.41 34.49
CA ALA A 16 -4.16 21.14 33.13
C ALA A 16 -3.33 19.97 32.56
N VAL A 17 -3.99 18.87 32.21
CA VAL A 17 -3.34 17.66 31.67
C VAL A 17 -3.58 17.58 30.16
N ALA A 18 -2.51 17.36 29.40
CA ALA A 18 -2.53 17.10 27.97
C ALA A 18 -1.70 15.85 27.63
N ILE A 19 -2.15 15.08 26.64
CA ILE A 19 -1.40 13.94 26.08
C ILE A 19 -1.09 14.24 24.61
N PHE A 20 0.17 14.11 24.24
CA PHE A 20 0.66 14.28 22.89
C PHE A 20 0.93 12.92 22.25
N SER A 21 0.45 12.78 21.02
CA SER A 21 0.68 11.62 20.16
C SER A 21 2.18 11.44 19.84
N PRO A 22 2.62 10.20 19.57
CA PRO A 22 4.01 9.95 19.18
C PRO A 22 4.36 10.62 17.85
N SER A 23 5.64 10.95 17.66
CA SER A 23 6.14 11.47 16.39
C SER A 23 6.13 10.40 15.31
N LYS A 24 5.57 10.72 14.14
CA LYS A 24 5.59 9.83 12.96
C LYS A 24 7.02 9.44 12.57
N GLN A 25 7.97 10.37 12.72
CA GLN A 25 9.37 10.12 12.40
C GLN A 25 10.00 9.10 13.36
N GLU A 26 9.67 9.15 14.66
CA GLU A 26 10.15 8.17 15.64
C GLU A 26 9.67 6.77 15.29
N ILE A 27 8.37 6.65 14.96
CA ILE A 27 7.76 5.38 14.60
C ILE A 27 8.42 4.80 13.34
N GLN A 28 8.63 5.62 12.30
CA GLN A 28 9.23 5.17 11.04
C GLN A 28 10.70 4.77 11.20
N GLN A 29 11.48 5.51 11.98
CA GLN A 29 12.93 5.28 12.08
C GLN A 29 13.32 4.26 13.15
N LYS A 30 12.57 4.20 14.25
CA LYS A 30 12.94 3.42 15.44
C LYS A 30 11.94 2.33 15.79
N SER A 31 10.83 2.22 15.05
CA SER A 31 9.73 1.27 15.32
C SER A 31 9.23 1.34 16.76
N LYS A 32 9.29 2.54 17.35
CA LYS A 32 8.89 2.83 18.73
C LYS A 32 7.99 4.06 18.74
N ALA A 33 7.07 4.09 19.69
CA ALA A 33 6.16 5.20 19.92
C ALA A 33 6.38 5.73 21.34
N THR A 34 6.58 7.03 21.47
CA THR A 34 6.66 7.70 22.77
C THR A 34 5.48 8.66 22.93
N LEU A 35 4.59 8.37 23.87
CA LEU A 35 3.56 9.30 24.32
C LEU A 35 4.14 10.26 25.35
N VAL A 36 3.69 11.51 25.32
CA VAL A 36 4.10 12.54 26.28
C VAL A 36 2.87 13.07 26.98
N CYS A 37 2.84 12.98 28.30
CA CYS A 37 1.83 13.61 29.15
C CYS A 37 2.43 14.82 29.84
N LEU A 38 1.80 15.98 29.66
CA LEU A 38 2.17 17.23 30.30
C LEU A 38 1.07 17.62 31.29
N ALA A 39 1.43 17.74 32.56
CA ALA A 39 0.64 18.46 33.56
C ALA A 39 1.24 19.85 33.72
N SER A 40 0.46 20.90 33.52
CA SER A 40 0.93 22.29 33.59
C SER A 40 -0.02 23.18 34.38
N GLY A 41 0.50 24.27 34.94
CA GLY A 41 -0.30 25.30 35.59
C GLY A 41 -0.78 24.92 36.98
N PHE A 42 -0.14 23.95 37.63
CA PHE A 42 -0.54 23.50 38.97
C PHE A 42 0.28 24.17 40.07
N TYR A 43 -0.30 24.22 41.27
CA TYR A 43 0.34 24.71 42.49
C TYR A 43 -0.31 24.03 43.71
N PRO A 44 0.45 23.58 44.73
CA PRO A 44 1.92 23.60 44.89
C PRO A 44 2.65 22.59 43.98
N ASP A 45 3.97 22.43 44.12
CA ASP A 45 4.82 21.58 43.26
C ASP A 45 4.59 20.07 43.41
N HIS A 46 3.86 19.64 44.44
CA HIS A 46 3.58 18.23 44.73
C HIS A 46 2.46 17.65 43.83
N LEU A 47 2.87 17.02 42.72
CA LEU A 47 1.99 16.30 41.80
C LEU A 47 2.62 14.97 41.38
N THR A 48 1.81 13.91 41.25
CA THR A 48 2.27 12.60 40.77
C THR A 48 1.58 12.23 39.45
N LEU A 49 2.37 11.90 38.42
CA LEU A 49 1.87 11.37 37.15
C LEU A 49 1.97 9.84 37.10
N LEU A 50 0.90 9.20 36.65
CA LEU A 50 0.84 7.75 36.45
C LEU A 50 0.21 7.43 35.10
N TRP A 51 0.65 6.33 34.50
CA TRP A 51 0.06 5.81 33.28
C TRP A 51 -0.82 4.60 33.57
N ARG A 52 -1.94 4.51 32.84
CA ARG A 52 -2.79 3.34 32.74
C ARG A 52 -2.94 2.94 31.27
N VAL A 53 -2.82 1.65 30.99
CA VAL A 53 -3.08 1.08 29.67
C VAL A 53 -4.20 0.07 29.85
N ASN A 54 -5.31 0.26 29.14
CA ASN A 54 -6.52 -0.59 29.24
C ASN A 54 -7.02 -0.73 30.70
N GLY A 55 -6.93 0.36 31.48
CA GLY A 55 -7.35 0.41 32.88
C GLY A 55 -6.32 -0.11 33.89
N VAL A 56 -5.22 -0.71 33.44
CA VAL A 56 -4.18 -1.28 34.31
C VAL A 56 -2.99 -0.32 34.43
N LYS A 57 -2.46 -0.14 35.66
CA LYS A 57 -1.29 0.71 35.91
C LYS A 57 -0.07 0.19 35.12
N ARG A 58 0.58 1.09 34.38
CA ARG A 58 1.78 0.83 33.58
C ARG A 58 2.99 1.53 34.19
N THR A 59 4.10 0.81 34.35
CA THR A 59 5.38 1.34 34.86
C THR A 59 6.54 1.08 33.92
N GLU A 60 6.49 0.03 33.11
CA GLU A 60 7.52 -0.25 32.11
C GLU A 60 7.50 0.82 31.00
N GLY A 61 8.67 1.26 30.58
CA GLY A 61 8.80 2.30 29.56
C GLY A 61 8.34 3.69 30.00
N VAL A 62 7.95 3.86 31.27
CA VAL A 62 7.56 5.15 31.85
C VAL A 62 8.81 5.87 32.37
N GLY A 63 9.01 7.10 31.91
CA GLY A 63 9.98 8.04 32.45
C GLY A 63 9.28 9.35 32.82
N THR A 64 9.12 9.59 34.12
CA THR A 64 8.60 10.86 34.65
C THR A 64 9.77 11.73 35.08
N ASP A 65 9.71 13.03 34.81
CA ASP A 65 10.74 13.98 35.23
C ASP A 65 10.87 13.98 36.77
N GLU A 66 12.10 14.03 37.30
CA GLU A 66 12.37 13.90 38.75
C GLU A 66 11.82 15.08 39.58
N SER A 67 11.76 16.27 38.98
CA SER A 67 11.31 17.50 39.62
C SER A 67 10.39 18.29 38.69
N SER A 68 9.38 18.94 39.25
CA SER A 68 8.53 19.86 38.49
C SER A 68 9.33 21.08 38.03
N THR A 69 9.12 21.47 36.77
CA THR A 69 9.68 22.70 36.21
C THR A 69 8.79 23.89 36.57
N GLN A 70 9.38 24.89 37.23
CA GLN A 70 8.69 26.12 37.57
C GLN A 70 8.51 27.00 36.32
N ASN A 71 7.28 27.44 36.07
CA ASN A 71 6.91 28.36 35.01
C ASN A 71 6.16 29.56 35.62
N GLY A 72 6.92 30.62 35.94
CA GLY A 72 6.41 31.78 36.67
C GLY A 72 5.98 31.42 38.10
N SER A 73 4.69 31.59 38.39
CA SER A 73 4.07 31.25 39.69
C SER A 73 3.51 29.83 39.77
N THR A 74 3.55 29.07 38.67
CA THR A 74 2.99 27.71 38.59
C THR A 74 4.05 26.69 38.24
N TYR A 75 3.71 25.41 38.40
CA TYR A 75 4.58 24.28 38.10
C TYR A 75 4.08 23.47 36.92
N SER A 76 5.01 22.74 36.31
CA SER A 76 4.75 21.81 35.22
C SER A 76 5.54 20.52 35.43
N LEU A 77 4.98 19.39 35.03
CA LEU A 77 5.58 18.07 35.17
C LEU A 77 5.27 17.26 33.91
N THR A 78 6.30 16.60 33.36
CA THR A 78 6.16 15.78 32.16
C THR A 78 6.41 14.32 32.49
N SER A 79 5.60 13.44 31.91
CA SER A 79 5.84 12.00 31.93
C SER A 79 5.79 11.45 30.52
N ARG A 80 6.72 10.56 30.19
CA ARG A 80 6.86 9.94 28.86
C ARG A 80 6.62 8.45 28.98
N LEU A 81 5.75 7.90 28.14
CA LEU A 81 5.49 6.46 28.04
C LEU A 81 6.01 5.97 26.68
N ARG A 82 7.07 5.16 26.72
CA ARG A 82 7.68 4.57 25.53
C ARG A 82 7.25 3.12 25.37
N MET A 83 6.79 2.79 24.18
CA MET A 83 6.26 1.47 23.81
C MET A 83 6.67 1.10 22.38
N PRO A 84 6.60 -0.18 22.00
CA PRO A 84 6.79 -0.58 20.62
C PRO A 84 5.66 -0.04 19.72
N ALA A 85 5.96 0.23 18.45
CA ALA A 85 5.00 0.82 17.52
C ALA A 85 3.73 -0.02 17.32
N TRP A 86 3.83 -1.36 17.38
CA TRP A 86 2.66 -2.25 17.23
C TRP A 86 1.65 -2.10 18.37
N GLU A 87 2.09 -1.71 19.57
CA GLU A 87 1.20 -1.48 20.72
C GLU A 87 0.42 -0.17 20.56
N TRP A 88 1.08 0.85 20.00
CA TRP A 88 0.44 2.12 19.63
C TRP A 88 -0.56 1.95 18.48
N PHE A 89 -0.23 1.12 17.48
CA PHE A 89 -1.06 0.89 16.30
C PHE A 89 -2.23 -0.08 16.54
N ASN A 90 -2.76 -0.11 17.76
CA ASN A 90 -3.94 -0.89 18.10
C ASN A 90 -5.03 0.06 18.61
N PRO A 91 -6.11 0.29 17.85
CA PRO A 91 -7.17 1.22 18.24
C PRO A 91 -7.97 0.75 19.46
N LEU A 92 -7.85 -0.53 19.84
CA LEU A 92 -8.46 -1.06 21.07
C LEU A 92 -7.68 -0.65 22.32
N ASN A 93 -6.40 -0.29 22.18
CA ASN A 93 -5.59 0.12 23.30
C ASN A 93 -5.96 1.54 23.74
N ARG A 94 -6.27 1.68 25.03
CA ARG A 94 -6.58 2.96 25.67
C ARG A 94 -5.44 3.35 26.60
N PHE A 95 -4.74 4.42 26.25
CA PHE A 95 -3.67 5.00 27.04
C PHE A 95 -4.20 6.18 27.86
N GLU A 96 -4.06 6.12 29.17
CA GLU A 96 -4.55 7.12 30.09
C GLU A 96 -3.42 7.64 30.97
N CYS A 97 -3.28 8.96 31.06
CA CYS A 97 -2.40 9.64 31.99
C CYS A 97 -3.24 10.20 33.14
N VAL A 98 -2.85 9.88 34.36
CA VAL A 98 -3.53 10.29 35.60
C VAL A 98 -2.59 11.18 36.39
N ALA A 99 -3.04 12.42 36.66
CA ALA A 99 -2.37 13.36 37.52
C ALA A 99 -3.05 13.36 38.90
N ASN A 100 -2.35 12.86 39.91
CA ASN A 100 -2.79 12.88 41.29
C ASN A 100 -2.20 14.09 42.01
N PHE A 101 -3.07 14.87 42.66
CA PHE A 101 -2.70 16.04 43.45
C PHE A 101 -3.52 16.08 44.74
N PHE A 102 -3.00 16.76 45.76
CA PHE A 102 -3.70 16.93 47.03
C PHE A 102 -4.46 18.24 47.03
N GLN A 103 -5.77 18.17 47.33
CA GLN A 103 -6.64 19.33 47.44
C GLN A 103 -7.57 19.18 48.65
N ASN A 104 -7.59 20.20 49.52
CA ASN A 104 -8.50 20.28 50.68
C ASN A 104 -8.45 19.03 51.59
N GLY A 105 -7.26 18.46 51.81
CA GLY A 105 -7.09 17.25 52.65
C GLY A 105 -7.50 15.93 51.98
N THR A 106 -7.89 15.96 50.69
CA THR A 106 -8.23 14.78 49.90
C THR A 106 -7.32 14.65 48.68
N THR A 107 -7.03 13.41 48.26
CA THR A 107 -6.34 13.15 46.99
C THR A 107 -7.34 13.25 45.85
N GLN A 108 -7.13 14.21 44.95
CA GLN A 108 -7.90 14.36 43.72
C GLN A 108 -7.08 13.83 42.53
N SER A 109 -7.77 13.42 41.47
CA SER A 109 -7.12 12.92 40.26
C SER A 109 -7.79 13.47 39.00
N ILE A 110 -6.99 14.00 38.09
CA ILE A 110 -7.43 14.40 36.75
C ILE A 110 -6.80 13.43 35.76
N SER A 111 -7.63 12.80 34.91
CA SER A 111 -7.13 11.94 33.84
C SER A 111 -7.44 12.48 32.45
N LYS A 112 -6.53 12.20 31.53
CA LYS A 112 -6.75 12.31 30.08
C LYS A 112 -6.44 10.98 29.44
N PHE A 113 -7.07 10.71 28.32
CA PHE A 113 -6.82 9.49 27.57
C PHE A 113 -6.70 9.77 26.08
N ILE A 114 -5.97 8.88 25.42
CA ILE A 114 -5.85 8.79 23.98
C ILE A 114 -6.00 7.32 23.59
N GLN A 115 -6.68 7.05 22.48
CA GLN A 115 -6.75 5.71 21.92
C GLN A 115 -5.55 5.49 21.00
N GLY A 116 -5.14 4.22 20.86
CA GLY A 116 -4.14 3.85 19.87
C GLY A 116 -4.60 4.25 18.46
N ASP A 117 -3.63 4.50 17.60
CA ASP A 117 -3.91 4.79 16.20
C ASP A 117 -4.24 3.46 15.48
N ALA A 118 -5.16 3.47 14.52
CA ALA A 118 -5.32 2.29 13.66
C ALA A 118 -4.10 2.11 12.73
N GLY A 119 -3.27 3.14 12.60
CA GLY A 119 -2.17 3.18 11.65
C GLY A 119 -2.66 3.04 10.20
N CYS A 120 -1.73 2.83 9.27
CA CYS A 120 -2.07 2.43 7.90
C CYS A 120 -2.47 0.93 7.81
N ALA A 121 -3.16 0.39 8.81
CA ALA A 121 -3.81 -0.91 8.68
C ALA A 121 -5.03 -0.73 7.77
N LEU A 122 -4.86 -1.00 6.47
CA LEU A 122 -5.91 -1.06 5.45
C LEU A 122 -6.93 0.09 5.54
N THR A 123 -6.47 1.33 5.35
CA THR A 123 -7.42 2.43 5.13
C THR A 123 -8.15 2.19 3.82
N GLU A 124 -9.44 2.55 3.76
CA GLU A 124 -10.26 2.48 2.54
C GLU A 124 -9.58 3.20 1.36
N GLU A 125 -8.85 4.29 1.64
CA GLU A 125 -8.00 4.99 0.67
C GLU A 125 -6.86 4.12 0.10
N SER A 126 -6.18 3.34 0.94
CA SER A 126 -5.10 2.44 0.50
C SER A 126 -5.64 1.28 -0.34
N TYR A 127 -6.82 0.75 0.01
CA TYR A 127 -7.51 -0.28 -0.77
C TYR A 127 -8.01 0.25 -2.11
N LEU A 128 -8.61 1.44 -2.14
CA LEU A 128 -9.05 2.08 -3.38
C LEU A 128 -7.88 2.46 -4.29
N ARG A 129 -6.75 2.93 -3.74
CA ARG A 129 -5.53 3.17 -4.52
C ARG A 129 -4.94 1.87 -5.08
N TYR A 130 -4.89 0.81 -4.29
CA TYR A 130 -4.43 -0.50 -4.74
C TYR A 130 -5.37 -1.09 -5.81
N GLY A 131 -6.69 -0.99 -5.61
CA GLY A 131 -7.70 -1.41 -6.59
C GLY A 131 -7.64 -0.61 -7.89
N ASN A 132 -7.42 0.71 -7.83
CA ASN A 132 -7.24 1.54 -9.02
C ASN A 132 -5.93 1.21 -9.76
N SER A 133 -4.87 0.88 -9.03
CA SER A 133 -3.62 0.42 -9.62
C SER A 133 -3.82 -0.93 -10.34
N LEU A 134 -4.52 -1.89 -9.73
CA LEU A 134 -4.85 -3.18 -10.35
C LEU A 134 -5.74 -3.02 -11.59
N LYS A 135 -6.74 -2.12 -11.54
CA LYS A 135 -7.56 -1.78 -12.71
C LYS A 135 -6.71 -1.23 -13.86
N LEU A 136 -5.77 -0.32 -13.57
CA LEU A 136 -4.87 0.22 -14.57
C LEU A 136 -3.98 -0.87 -15.18
N THR A 137 -3.42 -1.76 -14.35
CA THR A 137 -2.62 -2.89 -14.81
C THR A 137 -3.42 -3.83 -15.71
N TYR A 138 -4.66 -4.17 -15.33
CA TYR A 138 -5.54 -5.02 -16.13
C TYR A 138 -5.85 -4.39 -17.50
N LEU A 139 -6.19 -3.09 -17.52
CA LEU A 139 -6.45 -2.36 -18.77
C LEU A 139 -5.22 -2.36 -19.71
N ILE A 140 -4.02 -2.20 -19.17
CA ILE A 140 -2.77 -2.27 -19.94
C ILE A 140 -2.55 -3.67 -20.53
N LEU A 141 -2.79 -4.72 -19.74
CA LEU A 141 -2.65 -6.11 -20.21
C LEU A 141 -3.66 -6.46 -21.31
N CYS A 142 -4.93 -6.07 -21.14
CA CYS A 142 -5.95 -6.25 -22.18
C CYS A 142 -5.59 -5.47 -23.46
N GLY A 143 -5.12 -4.23 -23.33
CA GLY A 143 -4.65 -3.44 -24.46
C GLY A 143 -3.52 -4.12 -25.23
N LYS A 144 -2.52 -4.66 -24.52
CA LYS A 144 -1.44 -5.45 -25.14
C LYS A 144 -1.98 -6.67 -25.88
N ALA A 145 -2.88 -7.44 -25.26
CA ALA A 145 -3.45 -8.64 -25.88
C ALA A 145 -4.19 -8.33 -27.20
N LEU A 146 -4.95 -7.23 -27.25
CA LEU A 146 -5.63 -6.78 -28.47
C LEU A 146 -4.64 -6.40 -29.56
N VAL A 147 -3.58 -5.66 -29.22
CA VAL A 147 -2.51 -5.32 -30.17
C VAL A 147 -1.83 -6.57 -30.72
N TYR A 148 -1.52 -7.56 -29.86
CA TYR A 148 -0.96 -8.84 -30.30
C TYR A 148 -1.91 -9.59 -31.24
N ALA A 149 -3.21 -9.62 -30.96
CA ALA A 149 -4.19 -10.27 -31.83
C ALA A 149 -4.27 -9.61 -33.22
N VAL A 150 -4.23 -8.27 -33.28
CA VAL A 150 -4.23 -7.52 -34.56
C VAL A 150 -2.93 -7.77 -35.34
N LEU A 151 -1.78 -7.75 -34.67
CA LEU A 151 -0.49 -8.01 -35.31
C LEU A 151 -0.42 -9.44 -35.88
N VAL A 152 -0.84 -10.44 -35.09
CA VAL A 152 -0.83 -11.85 -35.53
C VAL A 152 -1.83 -12.08 -36.66
N SER A 153 -3.04 -11.53 -36.59
CA SER A 153 -4.00 -11.64 -37.69
C SER A 153 -3.53 -10.95 -38.98
N GLY A 154 -2.86 -9.79 -38.87
CA GLY A 154 -2.20 -9.14 -40.00
C GLY A 154 -1.10 -10.00 -40.63
N LEU A 155 -0.22 -10.61 -39.82
CA LEU A 155 0.83 -11.51 -40.30
C LEU A 155 0.25 -12.78 -40.97
N VAL A 156 -0.83 -13.34 -40.43
CA VAL A 156 -1.50 -14.50 -41.03
C VAL A 156 -2.15 -14.12 -42.36
N TRP A 157 -2.79 -12.94 -42.43
CA TRP A 157 -3.37 -12.44 -43.67
C TRP A 157 -2.29 -12.26 -44.74
N THR A 158 -1.17 -11.62 -44.42
CA THR A 158 -0.08 -11.39 -45.38
C THR A 158 0.57 -12.69 -45.83
N ALA A 159 0.74 -13.66 -44.94
CA ALA A 159 1.22 -15.00 -45.28
C ALA A 159 0.25 -15.75 -46.21
N LYS A 160 -1.07 -15.69 -45.92
CA LYS A 160 -2.11 -16.33 -46.74
C LYS A 160 -2.22 -15.69 -48.12
N VAL A 161 -2.09 -14.36 -48.22
CA VAL A 161 -2.05 -13.63 -49.50
C VAL A 161 -0.80 -13.94 -50.31
N SER A 162 0.36 -14.09 -49.64
CA SER A 162 1.60 -14.49 -50.31
C SER A 162 1.50 -15.92 -50.87
N GLN A 163 0.92 -16.86 -50.11
CA GLN A 163 0.66 -18.22 -50.58
C GLN A 163 -0.36 -18.28 -51.73
N SER A 164 -1.43 -17.49 -51.67
CA SER A 164 -2.42 -17.46 -52.76
C SER A 164 -1.89 -16.75 -54.01
N ALA A 165 -1.03 -15.74 -53.87
CA ALA A 165 -0.29 -15.15 -54.98
C ALA A 165 0.63 -16.19 -55.64
N LEU A 166 1.44 -16.91 -54.85
CA LEU A 166 2.32 -17.99 -55.37
C LEU A 166 1.52 -19.11 -56.05
N ALA A 167 0.36 -19.50 -55.51
CA ALA A 167 -0.53 -20.46 -56.14
C ALA A 167 -1.12 -19.94 -57.46
N GLY A 168 -1.43 -18.64 -57.56
CA GLY A 168 -1.88 -17.99 -58.80
C GLY A 168 -0.80 -17.95 -59.88
N TRP A 169 0.44 -17.60 -59.52
CA TRP A 169 1.59 -17.63 -60.43
C TRP A 169 1.93 -19.05 -60.89
N ALA A 170 1.88 -20.04 -59.99
CA ALA A 170 2.10 -21.45 -60.32
C ALA A 170 1.01 -21.99 -61.28
N TYR A 171 -0.25 -21.61 -61.08
CA TYR A 171 -1.34 -21.96 -62.00
C TYR A 171 -1.17 -21.30 -63.38
N SER A 172 -0.73 -20.04 -63.44
CA SER A 172 -0.45 -19.37 -64.71
C SER A 172 0.72 -20.00 -65.47
N LEU A 173 1.82 -20.32 -64.76
CA LEU A 173 2.99 -21.01 -65.34
C LEU A 173 2.64 -22.40 -65.87
N LEU A 174 1.85 -23.18 -65.12
CA LEU A 174 1.37 -24.49 -65.58
C LEU A 174 0.43 -24.38 -66.79
N LYS A 175 -0.38 -23.32 -66.86
CA LYS A 175 -1.27 -23.05 -68.00
C LYS A 175 -0.48 -22.67 -69.25
N ASP A 176 0.55 -21.83 -69.13
CA ASP A 176 1.42 -21.44 -70.25
C ASP A 176 2.22 -22.64 -70.77
N GLN A 177 2.72 -23.50 -69.88
CA GLN A 177 3.39 -24.75 -70.25
C GLN A 177 2.46 -25.76 -70.93
N TRP A 178 1.16 -25.79 -70.58
CA TRP A 178 0.14 -26.60 -71.29
C TRP A 178 -0.22 -26.03 -72.67
N VAL A 179 -0.19 -24.70 -72.85
CA VAL A 179 -0.48 -24.06 -74.15
C VAL A 179 0.65 -24.32 -75.15
N GLN A 180 1.91 -24.32 -74.70
CA GLN A 180 3.08 -24.60 -75.55
C GLN A 180 3.26 -26.09 -75.91
N THR A 181 2.73 -27.02 -75.12
CA THR A 181 2.88 -28.47 -75.35
C THR A 181 1.75 -29.09 -76.20
N LYS A 182 0.63 -28.39 -76.38
CA LYS A 182 -0.51 -28.82 -77.23
C LYS A 182 -0.22 -29.03 -78.73
N PRO A 183 0.73 -28.34 -79.39
CA PRO A 183 1.05 -28.59 -80.79
C PRO A 183 1.88 -29.88 -80.97
N VAL A 184 2.87 -30.09 -80.11
CA VAL A 184 3.83 -31.22 -80.23
C VAL A 184 3.14 -32.57 -80.02
N LEU A 185 2.18 -32.66 -79.09
CA LEU A 185 1.40 -33.89 -78.87
C LEU A 185 0.44 -34.21 -80.03
N ARG A 186 -0.04 -33.20 -80.76
CA ARG A 186 -0.91 -33.42 -81.93
C ARG A 186 -0.13 -34.04 -83.09
N ASP A 187 1.10 -33.60 -83.33
CA ASP A 187 1.95 -34.11 -84.40
C ASP A 187 2.44 -35.54 -84.15
N VAL A 188 2.74 -35.90 -82.89
CA VAL A 188 3.14 -37.26 -82.51
C VAL A 188 2.00 -38.27 -82.70
N ILE A 189 0.75 -37.87 -82.43
CA ILE A 189 -0.43 -38.75 -82.59
C ILE A 189 -0.74 -38.98 -84.09
N VAL A 190 -0.63 -37.94 -84.92
CA VAL A 190 -0.86 -38.04 -86.39
C VAL A 190 0.20 -38.90 -87.07
N LEU A 191 1.47 -38.79 -86.67
CA LEU A 191 2.56 -39.65 -87.17
C LEU A 191 2.38 -41.12 -86.78
N GLN A 192 1.79 -41.39 -85.61
CA GLN A 192 1.54 -42.75 -85.14
C GLN A 192 0.34 -43.40 -85.87
N GLN A 193 -0.65 -42.62 -86.29
CA GLN A 193 -1.76 -43.09 -87.13
C GLN A 193 -1.38 -43.30 -88.61
N LEU A 194 -0.49 -42.48 -89.18
CA LEU A 194 0.03 -42.70 -90.54
C LEU A 194 0.89 -43.97 -90.66
N ARG A 195 1.62 -44.34 -89.60
CA ARG A 195 2.44 -45.57 -89.56
C ARG A 195 1.60 -46.85 -89.54
N GLN A 196 0.36 -46.80 -89.04
CA GLN A 196 -0.55 -47.96 -89.00
C GLN A 196 -1.26 -48.20 -90.35
N ALA A 197 -1.42 -47.18 -91.19
CA ALA A 197 -2.06 -47.30 -92.50
C ALA A 197 -1.16 -47.89 -93.61
N LEU A 198 0.17 -47.89 -93.42
CA LEU A 198 1.16 -48.41 -94.40
C LEU A 198 1.55 -49.88 -94.19
N CYS A 199 1.03 -50.55 -93.14
CA CYS A 199 1.34 -51.95 -92.82
C CYS A 199 0.09 -52.85 -92.85
N SER A 200 -0.71 -52.79 -93.92
CA SER A 200 -1.68 -53.84 -94.22
C SER A 200 -1.29 -54.54 -95.53
N PRO A 201 -0.76 -55.77 -95.49
CA PRO A 201 -0.58 -56.58 -96.69
C PRO A 201 -1.92 -57.03 -97.25
N ALA A 202 -1.92 -57.22 -98.57
CA ALA A 202 -3.04 -57.57 -99.46
C ALA A 202 -3.70 -58.92 -99.16
#